data_AF-A0A3P1SM76-F1
#
_entry.id   AF-A0A3P1SM76-F1
#
_cell.length_a   1.000
_cell.length_b   1.000
_cell.length_c   1.000
_cell.angle_alpha   90.00
_cell.angle_beta   90.00
_cell.angle_gamma   90.00
#
_symmetry.space_group_name_H-M   'P 1'
#
loop_
_entity.id
_entity.type
_entity.pdbx_description
1 polymer ?
#
loop_
_entity_poly.entity_id
_entity_poly.type
_entity_poly.pdbx_seq_one_letter_code
_entity_poly.pdbx_strand_id
1 'polypeptide(L)'
;MPRIKSASEKAAGKLISAIQKEWGEELGFPIAEESEDVMGLAHSLLQARTSSKMKEVLDGATITQYLGEEWVSNHPSVIPAIESLIKAMEQEDA
;
A
#
# COMPACT_ATOMS: atom_id res chain seq x y z
N MET A 1 21.16 -3.80 16.08
CA MET A 1 21.21 -2.41 15.55
C MET A 1 19.89 -2.10 14.86
N PRO A 2 19.30 -0.90 15.01
CA PRO A 2 18.10 -0.52 14.25
C PRO A 2 18.45 -0.44 12.76
N ARG A 3 17.67 -1.13 11.92
CA ARG A 3 17.86 -1.11 10.47
C ARG A 3 17.29 0.21 9.90
N ILE A 4 18.03 0.89 9.03
CA ILE A 4 17.53 2.08 8.34
C ILE A 4 16.51 1.64 7.30
N LYS A 5 15.25 2.09 7.45
CA LYS A 5 14.16 1.81 6.51
C LYS A 5 14.31 2.67 5.25
N SER A 6 14.07 2.09 4.07
CA SER A 6 14.06 2.83 2.80
C SER A 6 12.90 3.84 2.77
N ALA A 7 12.93 4.77 1.80
CA ALA A 7 11.83 5.71 1.59
C ALA A 7 10.54 4.94 1.24
N SER A 8 10.65 3.96 0.36
CA SER A 8 9.54 3.11 -0.06
C SER A 8 9.00 2.28 1.11
N GLU A 9 9.86 1.70 1.95
CA GLU A 9 9.44 0.94 3.15
C GLU A 9 8.62 1.82 4.11
N LYS A 10 9.04 3.08 4.32
CA LYS A 10 8.29 4.03 5.16
C LYS A 10 6.95 4.42 4.53
N ALA A 11 6.92 4.65 3.22
CA ALA A 11 5.69 5.01 2.51
C ALA A 11 4.68 3.85 2.49
N ALA A 12 5.14 2.61 2.30
CA ALA A 12 4.29 1.42 2.39
C ALA A 12 3.68 1.26 3.80
N GLY A 13 4.43 1.59 4.85
CA GLY A 13 3.88 1.64 6.21
C GLY A 13 2.75 2.66 6.36
N LYS A 14 2.86 3.83 5.73
CA LYS A 14 1.79 4.85 5.73
C LYS A 14 0.55 4.41 4.95
N LEU A 15 0.76 3.72 3.82
CA LEU A 15 -0.34 3.12 3.05
C LEU A 15 -1.14 2.13 3.89
N ILE A 16 -0.46 1.23 4.61
CA ILE A 16 -1.12 0.30 5.53
C ILE A 16 -1.92 1.04 6.60
N SER A 17 -1.35 2.08 7.22
CA SER A 17 -2.09 2.88 8.21
C SER A 17 -3.32 3.58 7.64
N ALA A 18 -3.28 4.00 6.37
CA ALA A 18 -4.45 4.58 5.70
C ALA A 18 -5.54 3.52 5.47
N ILE A 19 -5.17 2.34 4.95
CA ILE A 19 -6.11 1.22 4.74
C ILE A 19 -6.71 0.75 6.07
N GLN A 20 -5.89 0.65 7.12
CA GLN A 20 -6.35 0.28 8.48
C GLN A 20 -7.40 1.25 9.04
N LYS A 21 -7.32 2.53 8.67
CA LYS A 21 -8.30 3.53 9.08
C LYS A 21 -9.64 3.27 8.40
N GLU A 22 -9.65 3.01 7.10
CA GLU A 22 -10.88 2.66 6.36
C GLU A 22 -11.47 1.34 6.89
N TRP A 23 -10.65 0.29 7.01
CA TRP A 23 -11.08 -0.99 7.56
C TRP A 23 -11.72 -0.86 8.96
N GLY A 24 -11.16 0.01 9.82
CA GLY A 24 -11.71 0.30 11.14
C GLY A 24 -13.08 0.98 11.12
N GLU A 25 -13.36 1.80 10.11
CA GLU A 25 -14.67 2.45 9.89
C GLU A 25 -15.70 1.46 9.30
N GLU A 26 -15.22 0.40 8.64
CA GLU A 26 -16.04 -0.61 7.97
C GLU A 26 -16.33 -1.86 8.83
N LEU A 27 -15.75 -1.96 10.03
CA LEU A 27 -15.96 -3.12 10.90
C LEU A 27 -17.44 -3.41 11.12
N GLY A 28 -17.85 -4.65 10.80
CA GLY A 28 -19.23 -5.11 10.89
C GLY A 28 -20.04 -4.96 9.60
N PHE A 29 -19.46 -4.38 8.55
CA PHE A 29 -20.03 -4.35 7.20
C PHE A 29 -19.34 -5.38 6.28
N PRO A 30 -20.02 -5.88 5.23
CA PRO A 30 -19.42 -6.83 4.29
C PRO A 30 -18.14 -6.33 3.60
N ILE A 31 -18.04 -5.02 3.37
CA ILE A 31 -16.88 -4.40 2.72
C ILE A 31 -15.58 -4.50 3.53
N ALA A 32 -15.67 -4.77 4.85
CA ALA A 32 -14.49 -4.96 5.70
C ALA A 32 -13.63 -6.16 5.29
N GLU A 33 -14.22 -7.19 4.68
CA GLU A 33 -13.48 -8.36 4.17
C GLU A 33 -12.57 -7.94 3.00
N GLU A 34 -13.09 -7.13 2.08
CA GLU A 34 -12.31 -6.59 0.96
C GLU A 34 -11.18 -5.69 1.47
N SER A 35 -11.45 -4.82 2.44
CA SER A 35 -10.43 -3.97 3.06
C SER A 35 -9.34 -4.75 3.81
N GLU A 36 -9.68 -5.92 4.38
CA GLU A 36 -8.71 -6.83 4.99
C GLU A 36 -7.79 -7.46 3.93
N ASP A 37 -8.33 -7.89 2.79
CA ASP A 37 -7.55 -8.40 1.65
C ASP A 37 -6.59 -7.32 1.11
N VAL A 38 -7.09 -6.10 0.92
CA VAL A 38 -6.29 -4.95 0.49
C VAL A 38 -5.17 -4.63 1.49
N MET A 39 -5.46 -4.73 2.79
CA MET A 39 -4.44 -4.59 3.82
C MET A 39 -3.35 -5.68 3.72
N GLY A 40 -3.73 -6.92 3.43
CA GLY A 40 -2.80 -8.03 3.17
C GLY A 40 -1.88 -7.78 1.98
N LEU A 41 -2.43 -7.24 0.89
CA LEU A 41 -1.68 -6.83 -0.30
C LEU A 41 -0.68 -5.71 0.02
N ALA A 42 -1.10 -4.68 0.76
CA ALA A 42 -0.22 -3.60 1.20
C ALA A 42 0.90 -4.10 2.15
N HIS A 43 0.61 -5.09 3.00
CA HIS A 43 1.62 -5.76 3.81
C HIS A 43 2.68 -6.49 2.96
N SER A 44 2.30 -7.09 1.84
CA SER A 44 3.23 -7.73 0.91
C SER A 44 4.21 -6.71 0.32
N LEU A 45 3.74 -5.50 -0.03
CA LEU A 45 4.61 -4.40 -0.45
C LEU A 45 5.56 -3.97 0.67
N LEU A 46 5.07 -3.82 1.90
CA LEU A 46 5.94 -3.49 3.05
C LEU A 46 7.02 -4.55 3.28
N GLN A 47 6.68 -5.84 3.15
CA GLN A 47 7.61 -6.95 3.32
C GLN A 47 8.70 -6.99 2.24
N ALA A 48 8.43 -6.48 1.05
CA ALA A 48 9.41 -6.34 -0.03
C ALA A 48 10.54 -5.36 0.32
N ARG A 49 10.29 -4.37 1.19
CA ARG A 49 11.26 -3.44 1.82
C ARG A 49 12.02 -2.48 0.91
N THR A 50 12.13 -2.73 -0.40
CA THR A 50 12.83 -1.87 -1.35
C THR A 50 11.99 -1.66 -2.59
N SER A 51 12.22 -0.56 -3.33
CA SER A 51 11.50 -0.28 -4.57
C SER A 51 11.62 -1.43 -5.58
N SER A 52 12.84 -1.93 -5.81
CA SER A 52 13.10 -3.05 -6.72
C SER A 52 12.30 -4.31 -6.37
N LYS A 53 12.21 -4.67 -5.08
CA LYS A 53 11.42 -5.83 -4.65
C LYS A 53 9.91 -5.56 -4.69
N MET A 54 9.47 -4.33 -4.42
CA MET A 54 8.06 -3.96 -4.58
C MET A 54 7.65 -4.07 -6.05
N LYS A 55 8.50 -3.66 -7.00
CA LYS A 55 8.25 -3.84 -8.43
C LYS A 55 8.14 -5.31 -8.85
N GLU A 56 8.94 -6.19 -8.25
CA GLU A 56 8.79 -7.65 -8.44
C GLU A 56 7.44 -8.15 -7.90
N VAL A 57 6.99 -7.67 -6.74
CA VAL A 57 5.68 -8.02 -6.16
C VAL A 57 4.52 -7.50 -7.02
N LEU A 58 4.65 -6.31 -7.59
CA LEU A 58 3.64 -5.71 -8.45
C LEU A 58 3.52 -6.40 -9.81
N ASP A 59 4.54 -7.14 -10.26
CA ASP A 59 4.56 -7.86 -11.55
C ASP A 59 4.09 -7.01 -12.75
N GLY A 60 4.54 -5.76 -12.80
CA GLY A 60 4.17 -4.81 -13.87
C GLY A 60 2.83 -4.09 -13.69
N ALA A 61 2.04 -4.43 -12.65
CA ALA A 61 0.85 -3.68 -12.28
C ALA A 61 1.20 -2.35 -11.60
N THR A 62 0.29 -1.38 -11.69
CA THR A 62 0.33 -0.19 -10.83
C THR A 62 -0.10 -0.55 -9.41
N ILE A 63 0.24 0.29 -8.42
CA ILE A 63 -0.20 0.08 -7.03
C ILE A 63 -1.73 0.06 -6.93
N THR A 64 -2.42 0.94 -7.66
CA THR A 64 -3.89 0.97 -7.69
C THR A 64 -4.48 -0.32 -8.25
N GLN A 65 -3.92 -0.85 -9.34
CA GLN A 65 -4.35 -2.13 -9.91
C GLN A 65 -4.09 -3.28 -8.96
N TYR A 66 -2.91 -3.31 -8.33
CA TYR A 66 -2.51 -4.35 -7.40
C TYR A 66 -3.41 -4.39 -6.15
N LEU A 67 -3.82 -3.23 -5.64
CA LEU A 67 -4.75 -3.13 -4.50
C LEU A 67 -6.23 -3.32 -4.90
N GLY A 68 -6.56 -3.35 -6.19
CA GLY A 68 -7.94 -3.35 -6.68
C GLY A 68 -8.46 -1.95 -6.97
N GLU A 69 -8.70 -1.65 -8.25
CA GLU A 69 -9.12 -0.32 -8.70
C GLU A 69 -10.49 0.10 -8.13
N GLU A 70 -11.41 -0.86 -7.99
CA GLU A 70 -12.75 -0.62 -7.44
C GLU A 70 -12.67 -0.21 -5.96
N TRP A 71 -11.92 -0.97 -5.16
CA TRP A 71 -11.71 -0.63 -3.75
C TRP A 71 -11.09 0.76 -3.58
N VAL A 72 -10.04 1.08 -4.36
CA VAL A 72 -9.38 2.40 -4.28
C VAL A 72 -10.33 3.51 -4.72
N SER A 73 -11.18 3.28 -5.72
CA SER A 73 -12.19 4.24 -6.16
C SER A 73 -13.23 4.53 -5.08
N ASN A 74 -13.58 3.53 -4.26
CA ASN A 74 -14.49 3.68 -3.13
C ASN A 74 -13.84 4.35 -1.92
N HIS A 75 -12.50 4.33 -1.83
CA HIS A 75 -11.71 4.87 -0.72
C HIS A 75 -10.72 5.96 -1.14
N PRO A 76 -11.19 7.13 -1.60
CA PRO A 76 -10.31 8.20 -2.11
C PRO A 76 -9.35 8.76 -1.05
N SER A 77 -9.63 8.56 0.24
CA SER A 77 -8.76 8.94 1.36
C SER A 77 -7.39 8.23 1.33
N VAL A 78 -7.27 7.07 0.67
CA VAL A 78 -6.01 6.31 0.55
C VAL A 78 -5.12 6.79 -0.61
N ILE A 79 -5.67 7.53 -1.57
CA ILE A 79 -4.94 8.00 -2.77
C ILE A 79 -3.66 8.77 -2.42
N PRO A 80 -3.64 9.72 -1.46
CA PRO A 80 -2.41 10.42 -1.11
C PRO A 80 -1.30 9.49 -0.58
N ALA A 81 -1.67 8.38 0.06
CA ALA A 81 -0.71 7.39 0.54
C ALA A 81 -0.15 6.53 -0.62
N ILE A 82 -0.99 6.19 -1.60
CA ILE A 82 -0.57 5.52 -2.84
C ILE A 82 0.41 6.39 -3.61
N GLU A 83 0.07 7.67 -3.86
CA GLU A 83 0.95 8.62 -4.55
C GLU A 83 2.28 8.80 -3.82
N SER A 84 2.25 8.88 -2.49
CA SER A 84 3.46 8.96 -1.68
C SER A 84 4.35 7.72 -1.82
N LEU A 85 3.78 6.53 -2.01
CA LEU A 85 4.54 5.30 -2.22
C LEU A 85 5.15 5.27 -3.62
N ILE A 86 4.37 5.60 -4.66
CA ILE A 86 4.86 5.70 -6.05
C ILE A 86 6.08 6.64 -6.11
N LYS A 87 5.94 7.84 -5.55
CA LYS A 87 7.02 8.83 -5.53
C LYS A 87 8.25 8.33 -4.76
N ALA A 88 8.05 7.62 -3.66
CA ALA A 88 9.16 7.06 -2.88
C ALA A 88 9.91 5.96 -3.65
N MET A 89 9.19 5.13 -4.39
CA MET A 89 9.77 4.10 -5.26
C MET A 89 10.61 4.72 -6.38
N GLU A 90 10.07 5.74 -7.06
CA GLU A 90 10.80 6.47 -8.11
C GLU A 90 12.07 7.15 -7.60
N GLN A 91 12.03 7.74 -6.40
CA GLN A 91 13.19 8.39 -5.79
C GLN A 91 14.27 7.42 -5.30
N GLU A 92 13.90 6.19 -4.97
CA GLU A 92 14.83 5.15 -4.54
C GLU A 92 15.58 4.52 -5.72
N ASP A 93 15.01 4.58 -6.91
CA ASP A 93 15.60 4.06 -8.15
C ASP A 93 16.38 5.11 -8.98
N ALA A 94 16.31 6.39 -8.59
CA ALA A 94 16.98 7.53 -9.24
C ALA A 94 18.40 7.76 -8.69
#